data_AF-A0A9P6LNL3-F1
#
_entry.id   AF-A0A9P6LNL3-F1
#
_cell.length_a   1.000
_cell.length_b   1.000
_cell.length_c   1.000
_cell.angle_alpha   90.00
_cell.angle_beta   90.00
_cell.angle_gamma   90.00
#
_symmetry.space_group_name_H-M   'P 1'
#
loop_
_entity.id
_entity.type
_entity.pdbx_description
1 polymer ?
#
loop_
_entity_poly.entity_id
_entity_poly.type
_entity_poly.pdbx_seq_one_letter_code
_entity_poly.pdbx_strand_id
1 'polypeptide(L)'
;MEKNLEKGIWAPQKVMRRIDKGLKGIIQLSEQEKHDLSVGLSQEPSFGVCRCRTEADVCMGHGTDSSSIAISGDSDLFVYTDIGTTIRPLPRRRRVFAIYEKIQVLQALDLPSSQHLVLFDIVNNNDYNNDAHGLGPFKNLRIVQSLQEDQSIVMLNEYIHTAASIIKSGLWMQRSIRLNF
;
A
#
# COMPACT_ATOMS: atom_id res chain seq x y z
N MET A 1 -18.75 -19.48 16.02
CA MET A 1 -18.99 -20.14 14.73
C MET A 1 -20.10 -19.33 14.07
N GLU A 2 -19.76 -18.38 13.21
CA GLU A 2 -20.74 -17.46 12.62
C GLU A 2 -21.53 -18.18 11.52
N LYS A 3 -22.85 -18.15 11.63
CA LYS A 3 -23.79 -18.63 10.63
C LYS A 3 -24.62 -17.43 10.17
N ASN A 4 -24.81 -17.29 8.87
CA ASN A 4 -26.05 -16.70 8.38
C ASN A 4 -26.69 -17.65 7.36
N LEU A 5 -28.01 -17.66 7.41
CA LEU A 5 -28.91 -18.50 6.64
C LEU A 5 -28.81 -18.12 5.16
N GLU A 6 -29.00 -19.08 4.26
CA GLU A 6 -29.12 -18.90 2.78
C GLU A 6 -27.88 -19.10 1.89
N LYS A 7 -27.15 -20.21 2.08
CA LYS A 7 -26.25 -20.88 1.08
C LYS A 7 -24.76 -20.61 1.28
N GLY A 8 -24.06 -21.64 1.73
CA GLY A 8 -22.60 -21.77 1.62
C GLY A 8 -21.89 -21.74 2.97
N ILE A 9 -21.34 -22.89 3.35
CA ILE A 9 -20.35 -22.97 4.44
C ILE A 9 -19.11 -22.21 3.94
N TRP A 10 -18.84 -21.02 4.48
CA TRP A 10 -17.53 -20.43 4.31
C TRP A 10 -16.54 -21.24 5.15
N ALA A 11 -15.48 -21.72 4.51
CA ALA A 11 -14.35 -22.29 5.24
C ALA A 11 -13.85 -21.24 6.25
N PRO A 12 -13.49 -21.61 7.48
CA PRO A 12 -12.99 -20.67 8.48
C PRO A 12 -11.91 -19.77 7.89
N GLN A 13 -11.84 -18.50 8.26
CA GLN A 13 -10.87 -17.54 7.68
C GLN A 13 -9.43 -18.08 7.68
N LYS A 14 -9.06 -18.90 8.66
CA LYS A 14 -7.77 -19.63 8.70
C LYS A 14 -7.58 -20.63 7.56
N VAL A 15 -8.63 -21.34 7.15
CA VAL A 15 -8.63 -22.26 6.00
C VAL A 15 -8.55 -21.47 4.70
N MET A 16 -9.31 -20.39 4.55
CA MET A 16 -9.21 -19.52 3.37
C MET A 16 -7.83 -18.89 3.24
N ARG A 17 -7.21 -18.44 4.34
CA ARG A 17 -5.82 -17.95 4.36
C ARG A 17 -4.81 -19.03 3.97
N ARG A 18 -5.01 -20.29 4.38
CA ARG A 18 -4.14 -21.41 3.98
C ARG A 18 -4.29 -21.75 2.50
N ILE A 19 -5.51 -21.71 1.97
CA ILE A 19 -5.78 -21.92 0.54
C ILE A 19 -5.17 -20.78 -0.27
N ASP A 20 -5.36 -19.53 0.15
CA ASP A 20 -4.78 -18.36 -0.52
C ASP A 20 -3.25 -18.39 -0.49
N LYS A 21 -2.65 -18.77 0.65
CA LYS A 21 -1.20 -18.98 0.79
C LYS A 21 -0.70 -20.15 -0.07
N GLY A 22 -1.46 -21.24 -0.16
CA GLY A 22 -1.15 -22.39 -1.00
C GLY A 22 -1.23 -22.07 -2.50
N LEU A 23 -2.25 -21.32 -2.91
CA LEU A 23 -2.44 -20.88 -4.30
C LEU A 23 -1.40 -19.83 -4.72
N LYS A 24 -1.03 -18.90 -3.83
CA LYS A 24 0.09 -17.96 -4.05
C LYS A 24 1.45 -18.66 -4.16
N GLY A 25 1.63 -19.79 -3.48
CA GLY A 25 2.85 -20.61 -3.56
C GLY A 25 3.00 -21.43 -4.85
N ILE A 26 1.94 -21.59 -5.65
CA ILE A 26 1.95 -22.40 -6.89
C ILE A 26 2.47 -21.61 -8.10
N ILE A 27 2.54 -20.27 -8.02
CA ILE A 27 3.01 -19.41 -9.12
C ILE A 27 4.08 -18.46 -8.59
N GLN A 28 5.18 -19.01 -8.09
CA GLN A 28 6.39 -18.25 -7.78
C GLN A 28 7.50 -18.68 -8.73
N LEU A 29 8.14 -17.72 -9.40
CA LEU A 29 9.34 -17.98 -10.18
C LEU A 29 10.46 -18.42 -9.23
N SER A 30 11.14 -19.51 -9.57
CA SER A 30 12.38 -19.94 -8.91
C SER A 30 13.49 -18.91 -9.10
N GLU A 31 14.51 -18.96 -8.24
CA GLU A 31 15.68 -18.08 -8.38
C GLU A 31 16.42 -18.29 -9.69
N GLN A 32 16.41 -19.52 -10.22
CA GLN A 32 16.97 -19.81 -11.54
C GLN A 32 16.15 -19.16 -12.65
N GLU A 33 14.83 -19.29 -12.64
CA GLU A 33 13.96 -18.65 -13.64
C GLU A 33 14.08 -17.12 -13.62
N LYS A 34 14.19 -16.52 -12.41
CA LYS A 34 14.48 -15.07 -12.28
C LYS A 34 15.83 -14.70 -12.86
N HIS A 35 16.86 -15.54 -12.65
CA HIS A 35 18.19 -15.34 -13.22
C HIS A 35 18.17 -15.43 -14.74
N ASP A 36 17.60 -16.48 -15.30
CA ASP A 36 17.53 -16.70 -16.74
C ASP A 36 16.75 -15.57 -17.43
N LEU A 37 15.64 -15.13 -16.82
CA LEU A 37 14.88 -13.97 -17.30
C LEU A 37 15.72 -12.69 -17.26
N SER A 38 16.48 -12.45 -16.18
CA SER A 38 17.34 -11.27 -16.08
C SER A 38 18.45 -11.26 -17.13
N VAL A 39 19.06 -12.41 -17.41
CA VAL A 39 20.09 -12.57 -18.44
C VAL A 39 19.50 -12.33 -19.81
N GLY A 40 18.35 -12.95 -20.12
CA GLY A 40 17.68 -12.77 -21.40
C GLY A 40 17.30 -11.31 -21.68
N LEU A 41 16.69 -10.62 -20.70
CA LEU A 41 16.35 -9.20 -20.83
C LEU A 41 17.58 -8.30 -20.96
N SER A 42 18.71 -8.64 -20.31
CA SER A 42 19.95 -7.86 -20.40
C SER A 42 20.63 -7.95 -21.76
N GLN A 43 20.27 -8.93 -22.59
CA GLN A 43 20.77 -9.03 -23.97
C GLN A 43 20.07 -8.06 -24.92
N GLU A 44 18.88 -7.57 -24.55
CA GLU A 44 18.12 -6.61 -25.33
C GLU A 44 18.59 -5.17 -25.03
N PRO A 45 19.09 -4.41 -26.03
CA PRO A 45 19.67 -3.08 -25.79
C PRO A 45 18.69 -2.05 -25.19
N SER A 46 17.40 -2.30 -25.29
CA SER A 46 16.35 -1.40 -24.79
C SER A 46 16.07 -1.57 -23.30
N PHE A 47 16.62 -2.61 -22.65
CA PHE A 47 16.35 -2.92 -21.25
C PHE A 47 17.62 -2.78 -20.40
N GLY A 48 17.55 -1.92 -19.40
CA GLY A 48 18.45 -1.98 -18.25
C GLY A 48 17.85 -2.88 -17.17
N VAL A 49 18.54 -3.96 -16.81
CA VAL A 49 18.09 -4.88 -15.75
C VAL A 49 18.91 -4.66 -14.50
N CYS A 50 18.23 -4.37 -13.39
CA CYS A 50 18.85 -4.22 -12.07
C CYS A 50 18.42 -5.37 -11.15
N ARG A 51 19.39 -6.05 -10.52
CA ARG A 51 19.12 -7.03 -9.46
C ARG A 51 19.30 -6.37 -8.10
N CYS A 52 18.17 -6.05 -7.49
CA CYS A 52 18.11 -5.47 -6.15
C CYS A 52 18.67 -6.41 -5.08
N ARG A 53 19.30 -5.81 -4.06
CA ARG A 53 19.77 -6.54 -2.87
C ARG A 53 18.61 -7.06 -2.03
N THR A 54 17.53 -6.29 -1.98
CA THR A 54 16.30 -6.55 -1.22
C THR A 54 15.10 -6.41 -2.16
N GLU A 55 14.02 -5.78 -1.72
CA GLU A 55 12.82 -5.55 -2.53
C GLU A 55 13.09 -4.57 -3.69
N ALA A 56 12.38 -4.78 -4.80
CA ALA A 56 12.59 -4.04 -6.03
C ALA A 56 12.06 -2.60 -5.95
N ASP A 57 10.97 -2.40 -5.22
CA ASP A 57 10.37 -1.11 -4.92
C ASP A 57 11.34 -0.18 -4.15
N VAL A 58 12.12 -0.71 -3.20
CA VAL A 58 13.16 0.03 -2.49
C VAL A 58 14.21 0.57 -3.46
N CYS A 59 14.66 -0.24 -4.42
CA CYS A 59 15.59 0.22 -5.46
C CYS A 59 14.97 1.27 -6.37
N MET A 60 13.72 1.05 -6.79
CA MET A 60 13.00 2.01 -7.63
C MET A 60 12.84 3.35 -6.91
N GLY A 61 12.57 3.32 -5.60
CA GLY A 61 12.40 4.50 -4.77
C GLY A 61 13.67 5.34 -4.55
N HIS A 62 14.87 4.79 -4.76
CA HIS A 62 16.15 5.50 -4.58
C HIS A 62 16.88 5.84 -5.90
N GLY A 63 16.45 5.26 -7.02
CA GLY A 63 17.15 5.32 -8.30
C GLY A 63 16.39 6.08 -9.40
N THR A 64 15.34 6.81 -9.05
CA THR A 64 14.45 7.46 -10.02
C THR A 64 14.59 8.98 -9.99
N ASP A 65 14.58 9.59 -11.18
CA ASP A 65 14.36 11.02 -11.31
C ASP A 65 12.85 11.30 -11.14
N SER A 66 12.52 12.53 -10.74
CA SER A 66 11.17 13.09 -10.67
C SER A 66 10.32 12.89 -11.93
N SER A 67 10.93 12.71 -13.11
CA SER A 67 10.24 12.42 -14.37
C SER A 67 10.00 10.92 -14.64
N SER A 68 10.56 10.03 -13.83
CA SER A 68 10.43 8.59 -14.01
C SER A 68 9.04 8.10 -13.65
N ILE A 69 8.60 7.05 -14.36
CA ILE A 69 7.31 6.40 -14.13
C ILE A 69 7.59 5.00 -13.59
N ALA A 70 7.01 4.68 -12.43
CA ALA A 70 7.06 3.33 -11.88
C ALA A 70 5.85 2.52 -12.36
N ILE A 71 6.06 1.28 -12.81
CA ILE A 71 4.99 0.37 -13.23
C ILE A 71 4.99 -0.83 -12.30
N SER A 72 3.92 -0.99 -11.51
CA SER A 72 3.80 -2.12 -10.59
C SER A 72 2.34 -2.37 -10.19
N GLY A 73 2.07 -3.59 -9.73
CA GLY A 73 0.82 -3.89 -9.00
C GLY A 73 0.84 -3.34 -7.57
N ASP A 74 2.00 -3.02 -7.03
CA ASP A 74 2.21 -2.65 -5.64
C ASP A 74 1.78 -1.22 -5.33
N SER A 75 1.17 -1.00 -4.16
CA SER A 75 0.80 0.33 -3.66
C SER A 75 1.94 1.01 -2.92
N ASP A 76 2.89 0.25 -2.38
CA ASP A 76 3.91 0.78 -1.47
C ASP A 76 4.83 1.76 -2.23
N LEU A 77 4.84 1.70 -3.56
CA LEU A 77 5.53 2.67 -4.42
C LEU A 77 5.13 4.13 -4.19
N PHE A 78 3.91 4.40 -3.71
CA PHE A 78 3.47 5.78 -3.47
C PHE A 78 4.16 6.45 -2.29
N VAL A 79 4.77 5.68 -1.37
CA VAL A 79 5.42 6.26 -0.19
C VAL A 79 6.84 6.74 -0.45
N TYR A 80 7.53 6.20 -1.47
CA TYR A 80 8.88 6.62 -1.81
C TYR A 80 8.88 8.04 -2.38
N THR A 81 9.71 8.92 -1.84
CA THR A 81 9.75 10.35 -2.16
C THR A 81 9.92 10.60 -3.66
N ASP A 82 10.77 9.82 -4.31
CA ASP A 82 11.29 10.13 -5.64
C ASP A 82 10.34 9.65 -6.76
N ILE A 83 9.37 8.80 -6.44
CA ILE A 83 8.39 8.30 -7.41
C ILE A 83 7.23 9.30 -7.51
N GLY A 84 7.19 10.08 -8.60
CA GLY A 84 6.10 11.03 -8.86
C GLY A 84 4.85 10.39 -9.47
N THR A 85 5.04 9.39 -10.34
CA THR A 85 3.96 8.76 -11.12
C THR A 85 4.05 7.25 -11.06
N THR A 86 2.93 6.59 -10.79
CA THR A 86 2.80 5.13 -10.77
C THR A 86 1.70 4.67 -11.72
N ILE A 87 2.00 3.67 -12.54
CA ILE A 87 1.02 2.99 -13.39
C ILE A 87 0.72 1.63 -12.78
N ARG A 88 -0.55 1.36 -12.48
CA ARG A 88 -0.99 0.10 -11.88
C ARG A 88 -2.00 -0.63 -12.76
N PRO A 89 -1.89 -1.96 -12.93
CA PRO A 89 -2.93 -2.74 -13.58
C PRO A 89 -4.20 -2.74 -12.72
N LEU A 90 -5.37 -2.51 -13.33
CA LEU A 90 -6.63 -2.56 -12.61
C LEU A 90 -7.04 -4.01 -12.32
N PRO A 91 -7.33 -4.36 -11.04
CA PRO A 91 -7.79 -5.69 -10.71
C PRO A 91 -9.01 -6.09 -11.55
N ARG A 92 -9.00 -7.32 -12.06
CA ARG A 92 -10.10 -7.91 -12.86
C ARG A 92 -10.38 -7.24 -14.21
N ARG A 93 -9.59 -6.26 -14.64
CA ARG A 93 -9.65 -5.67 -15.99
C ARG A 93 -8.36 -5.94 -16.74
N ARG A 94 -8.40 -6.93 -17.65
CA ARG A 94 -7.22 -7.27 -18.47
C ARG A 94 -6.81 -6.06 -19.32
N ARG A 95 -5.51 -5.76 -19.32
CA ARG A 95 -4.89 -4.71 -20.16
C ARG A 95 -5.40 -3.29 -19.90
N VAL A 96 -6.04 -3.04 -18.75
CA VAL A 96 -6.41 -1.69 -18.33
C VAL A 96 -5.48 -1.28 -17.20
N PHE A 97 -4.85 -0.12 -17.38
CA PHE A 97 -3.94 0.47 -16.42
C PHE A 97 -4.52 1.79 -15.93
N ALA A 98 -4.39 2.03 -14.63
CA ALA A 98 -4.66 3.32 -14.04
C ALA A 98 -3.33 4.04 -13.81
N ILE A 99 -3.32 5.33 -14.11
CA ILE A 99 -2.19 6.24 -13.87
C ILE A 99 -2.51 7.01 -12.60
N TYR A 100 -1.56 7.05 -11.69
CA TYR A 100 -1.67 7.76 -10.43
C TYR A 100 -0.49 8.70 -10.30
N GLU A 101 -0.78 9.99 -10.29
CA GLU A 101 0.19 11.02 -9.89
C GLU A 101 0.10 11.19 -8.38
N LYS A 102 1.24 11.18 -7.69
CA LYS A 102 1.29 11.30 -6.22
C LYS A 102 0.56 12.54 -5.71
N ILE A 103 0.67 13.66 -6.42
CA ILE A 103 -0.03 14.91 -6.08
C ILE A 103 -1.55 14.72 -6.12
N GLN A 104 -2.08 14.04 -7.13
CA GLN A 104 -3.51 13.76 -7.23
C GLN A 104 -3.98 12.80 -6.13
N VAL A 105 -3.14 11.84 -5.73
CA VAL A 105 -3.43 10.94 -4.60
C VAL A 105 -3.51 11.73 -3.29
N LEU A 106 -2.54 12.62 -3.04
CA LEU A 106 -2.56 13.50 -1.87
C LEU A 106 -3.81 14.38 -1.83
N GLN A 107 -4.18 14.98 -2.96
CA GLN A 107 -5.38 15.81 -3.09
C GLN A 107 -6.67 15.00 -2.85
N ALA A 108 -6.77 13.81 -3.45
CA ALA A 108 -7.95 12.96 -3.31
C ALA A 108 -8.14 12.44 -1.87
N LEU A 109 -7.03 12.25 -1.15
CA LEU A 109 -7.02 11.84 0.26
C LEU A 109 -7.01 13.02 1.23
N ASP A 110 -6.98 14.26 0.74
CA ASP A 110 -6.87 15.48 1.55
C ASP A 110 -5.69 15.41 2.55
N LEU A 111 -4.54 14.91 2.09
CA LEU A 111 -3.33 14.75 2.89
C LEU A 111 -2.41 15.98 2.74
N PRO A 112 -1.95 16.59 3.84
CA PRO A 112 -1.13 17.80 3.78
C PRO A 112 0.22 17.64 3.06
N SER A 113 0.86 16.47 3.17
CA SER A 113 2.19 16.23 2.59
C SER A 113 2.43 14.76 2.28
N SER A 114 3.50 14.46 1.54
CA SER A 114 3.95 13.08 1.30
C SER A 114 4.31 12.35 2.60
N GLN A 115 4.74 13.05 3.65
CA GLN A 115 5.03 12.45 4.95
C GLN A 115 3.75 11.94 5.63
N HIS A 116 2.61 12.59 5.39
CA HIS A 116 1.31 12.10 5.85
C HIS A 116 0.89 10.84 5.10
N LEU A 117 1.21 10.75 3.80
CA LEU A 117 0.96 9.55 3.02
C LEU A 117 1.81 8.36 3.50
N VAL A 118 3.09 8.60 3.80
CA VAL A 118 3.98 7.60 4.43
C VAL A 118 3.40 7.12 5.76
N LEU A 119 2.97 8.04 6.63
CA LEU A 119 2.36 7.65 7.89
C LEU A 119 1.07 6.86 7.68
N PHE A 120 0.21 7.31 6.77
CA PHE A 120 -1.04 6.63 6.44
C PHE A 120 -0.80 5.20 5.97
N ASP A 121 0.25 4.97 5.19
CA ASP A 121 0.65 3.62 4.79
C ASP A 121 1.13 2.79 5.98
N ILE A 122 2.03 3.33 6.83
CA ILE A 122 2.57 2.63 8.01
C ILE A 122 1.48 2.17 8.99
N VAL A 123 0.45 2.99 9.20
CA VAL A 123 -0.60 2.71 10.19
C VAL A 123 -1.70 1.82 9.66
N ASN A 124 -1.80 1.67 8.33
CA ASN A 124 -2.66 0.69 7.68
C ASN A 124 -1.88 -0.59 7.41
N ASN A 125 -2.58 -1.71 7.38
CA ASN A 125 -2.01 -3.01 7.12
C ASN A 125 -1.22 -3.02 5.80
N ASN A 126 0.11 -3.00 5.91
CA ASN A 126 1.07 -3.16 4.82
C ASN A 126 1.88 -4.45 5.04
N ASP A 127 2.80 -4.76 4.13
CA ASP A 127 3.56 -6.01 4.18
C ASP A 127 4.54 -6.08 5.37
N TYR A 128 4.83 -4.93 6.00
CA TYR A 128 5.76 -4.79 7.11
C TYR A 128 5.08 -4.75 8.48
N ASN A 129 3.83 -4.26 8.55
CA ASN A 129 3.09 -4.06 9.79
C ASN A 129 1.61 -4.40 9.63
N ASN A 130 1.07 -5.13 10.60
CA ASN A 130 -0.37 -5.41 10.65
C ASN A 130 -1.05 -4.25 11.40
N ASP A 131 -2.00 -3.56 10.77
CA ASP A 131 -2.84 -2.45 11.28
C ASP A 131 -2.50 -2.00 12.71
N ALA A 132 -1.84 -0.84 12.85
CA ALA A 132 -1.16 -0.45 14.10
C ALA A 132 -2.05 -0.50 15.36
N HIS A 133 -3.37 -0.33 15.22
CA HIS A 133 -4.30 -0.27 16.35
C HIS A 133 -5.69 -0.87 16.09
N GLY A 134 -5.87 -1.75 15.10
CA GLY A 134 -7.18 -2.36 14.80
C GLY A 134 -8.27 -1.36 14.37
N LEU A 135 -7.86 -0.14 14.03
CA LEU A 135 -8.69 0.88 13.40
C LEU A 135 -8.66 0.64 11.88
N GLY A 136 -9.83 0.71 11.24
CA GLY A 136 -9.91 0.55 9.79
C GLY A 136 -9.37 1.77 9.02
N PRO A 137 -9.14 1.64 7.70
CA PRO A 137 -8.43 2.66 6.92
C PRO A 137 -9.02 4.06 6.97
N PHE A 138 -10.35 4.18 6.96
CA PHE A 138 -11.02 5.48 7.03
C PHE A 138 -10.77 6.21 8.35
N LYS A 139 -10.67 5.45 9.44
CA LYS A 139 -10.42 5.97 10.79
C LYS A 139 -8.98 6.44 10.92
N ASN A 140 -8.05 5.66 10.38
CA ASN A 140 -6.64 6.01 10.32
C ASN A 140 -6.43 7.28 9.50
N LEU A 141 -7.08 7.38 8.33
CA LEU A 141 -6.98 8.54 7.44
C LEU A 141 -7.36 9.82 8.17
N ARG A 142 -8.48 9.82 8.90
CA ARG A 142 -8.95 11.00 9.65
C ARG A 142 -7.98 11.45 10.73
N ILE A 143 -7.33 10.52 11.43
CA ILE A 143 -6.34 10.88 12.45
C ILE A 143 -5.14 11.50 11.75
N VAL A 144 -4.61 10.85 10.70
CA VAL A 144 -3.47 11.35 9.94
C VAL A 144 -3.74 12.75 9.38
N GLN A 145 -4.90 12.99 8.77
CA GLN A 145 -5.31 14.30 8.26
C GLN A 145 -5.32 15.41 9.33
N SER A 146 -5.50 15.05 10.61
CA SER A 146 -5.58 16.02 11.70
C SER A 146 -4.23 16.41 12.28
N LEU A 147 -3.18 15.63 12.01
CA LEU A 147 -1.83 15.90 12.52
C LEU A 147 -1.28 17.16 11.85
N GLN A 148 -0.56 17.97 12.63
CA GLN A 148 -0.01 19.24 12.16
C GLN A 148 1.48 19.17 11.85
N GLU A 149 2.13 18.09 12.26
CA GLU A 149 3.56 17.87 12.08
C GLU A 149 3.88 17.37 10.67
N ASP A 150 5.10 17.63 10.19
CA ASP A 150 5.55 17.18 8.86
C ASP A 150 6.67 16.13 8.94
N GLN A 151 6.96 15.63 10.15
CA GLN A 151 7.90 14.54 10.35
C GLN A 151 7.15 13.27 10.74
N SER A 152 7.23 12.25 9.89
CA SER A 152 6.50 10.99 10.05
C SER A 152 6.72 10.31 11.42
N ILE A 153 7.92 10.40 11.99
CA ILE A 153 8.20 9.83 13.32
C ILE A 153 7.51 10.59 14.47
N VAL A 154 7.42 11.91 14.36
CA VAL A 154 6.73 12.74 15.36
C VAL A 154 5.23 12.51 15.25
N MET A 155 4.72 12.53 14.02
CA MET A 155 3.33 12.22 13.71
C MET A 155 2.92 10.81 14.19
N LEU A 156 3.79 9.80 14.08
CA LEU A 156 3.50 8.44 14.52
C LEU A 156 3.24 8.37 16.04
N ASN A 157 4.02 9.09 16.84
CA ASN A 157 3.81 9.13 18.29
C ASN A 157 2.46 9.78 18.64
N GLU A 158 2.14 10.91 18.01
CA GLU A 158 0.85 11.59 18.19
C GLU A 158 -0.33 10.72 17.73
N TYR A 159 -0.16 10.02 16.61
CA TYR A 159 -1.13 9.06 16.10
C TYR A 159 -1.41 7.95 17.11
N ILE A 160 -0.37 7.32 17.67
CA ILE A 160 -0.51 6.23 18.66
C ILE A 160 -1.31 6.70 19.88
N HIS A 161 -1.00 7.90 20.40
CA HIS A 161 -1.73 8.47 21.53
C HIS A 161 -3.20 8.74 21.21
N THR A 162 -3.46 9.30 20.03
CA THR A 162 -4.82 9.62 19.57
C THR A 162 -5.65 8.36 19.33
N ALA A 163 -5.08 7.37 18.64
CA ALA A 163 -5.71 6.09 18.37
C ALA A 163 -6.07 5.36 19.67
N ALA A 164 -5.14 5.30 20.63
CA ALA A 164 -5.40 4.68 21.93
C ALA A 164 -6.53 5.38 22.70
N SER A 165 -6.64 6.71 22.63
CA SER A 165 -7.73 7.47 23.24
C SER A 165 -9.09 7.14 22.61
N ILE A 166 -9.18 7.08 21.29
CA ILE A 166 -10.41 6.75 20.55
C ILE A 166 -10.90 5.34 20.91
N ILE A 167 -9.97 4.37 20.99
CA ILE A 167 -10.31 2.98 21.33
C ILE A 167 -10.82 2.89 22.76
N LYS A 168 -10.18 3.57 23.71
CA LYS A 168 -10.58 3.56 25.13
C LYS A 168 -11.91 4.27 25.37
N SER A 169 -12.16 5.37 24.68
CA SER A 169 -13.35 6.21 24.90
C SER A 169 -14.57 5.75 24.11
N GLY A 170 -14.40 5.04 22.99
CA GLY A 170 -15.50 4.68 22.08
C GLY A 170 -16.16 5.88 21.40
N LEU A 171 -15.71 7.11 21.66
CA LEU A 171 -16.27 8.36 21.16
C LEU A 171 -15.47 8.86 19.96
N TRP A 172 -16.19 9.15 18.88
CA TRP A 172 -15.62 9.68 17.63
C TRP A 172 -15.71 11.20 17.60
N MET A 173 -14.61 11.87 17.21
CA MET A 173 -14.64 13.26 16.77
C MET A 173 -15.49 13.37 15.50
N GLN A 174 -16.66 14.00 15.61
CA GLN A 174 -17.48 14.38 14.46
C GLN A 174 -16.88 15.63 13.80
N ARG A 175 -16.10 15.45 12.74
CA ARG A 175 -16.01 16.45 11.68
C ARG A 175 -16.61 15.86 10.40
N SER A 176 -17.66 16.53 9.94
CA SER A 176 -18.45 16.18 8.77
C SER A 176 -17.68 16.55 7.51
N ILE A 177 -17.37 15.58 6.66
CA ILE A 177 -16.89 15.83 5.29
C ILE A 177 -17.99 15.32 4.36
N ARG A 178 -18.61 16.24 3.63
CA ARG A 178 -19.47 15.91 2.49
C ARG A 178 -18.55 15.56 1.32
N LEU A 179 -18.49 14.29 0.95
CA LEU A 179 -17.98 13.87 -0.34
C LEU A 179 -19.09 14.11 -1.37
N ASN A 180 -18.94 15.15 -2.19
CA ASN A 180 -19.72 15.27 -3.42
C ASN A 180 -18.94 14.53 -4.49
N PHE A 181 -19.52 13.42 -4.98
CA PHE A 181 -19.07 12.73 -6.19
C PHE A 181 -19.46 13.52 -7.43
#